data_AF-A0A1Y1YGW7-F1
#
_entry.id   AF-A0A1Y1YGW7-F1
#
_cell.length_a   1.000
_cell.length_b   1.000
_cell.length_c   1.000
_cell.angle_alpha   90.00
_cell.angle_beta   90.00
_cell.angle_gamma   90.00
#
_symmetry.space_group_name_H-M   'P 1'
#
loop_
_entity.id
_entity.type
_entity.pdbx_description
1 polymer ?
#
loop_
_entity_poly.entity_id
_entity_poly.type
_entity_poly.pdbx_seq_one_letter_code
_entity_poly.pdbx_strand_id
1 'polypeptide(L)' 'FQCEHCERAFTRKHDLQRHVRLHTGDKPYHCIVCSKGFARVDSRQRHYRVEENCK' A
#
# COMPACT_ATOMS: atom_id res chain seq x y z
N PHE A 1 -7.87 -2.47 17.23
CA PHE A 1 -8.10 -3.32 16.04
C PHE A 1 -6.87 -4.20 15.83
N GLN A 2 -6.99 -5.52 15.99
CA GLN A 2 -5.86 -6.46 15.95
C GLN A 2 -5.73 -7.12 14.58
N CYS A 3 -4.51 -7.40 14.14
CA CYS A 3 -4.24 -8.17 12.92
C CYS A 3 -4.48 -9.67 13.16
N GLU A 4 -5.05 -10.35 12.16
CA GLU A 4 -5.30 -11.80 12.24
C GLU A 4 -4.08 -12.61 11.79
N HIS A 5 -3.15 -11.99 11.06
CA HIS A 5 -1.95 -12.65 10.55
C HIS A 5 -0.71 -12.38 11.43
N CYS A 6 -0.79 -11.48 12.41
CA CYS A 6 0.27 -11.21 13.38
C CYS A 6 -0.26 -10.52 14.64
N GLU A 7 0.56 -10.39 15.68
CA GLU A 7 0.17 -9.83 16.98
C GLU A 7 0.09 -8.30 17.02
N ARG A 8 0.14 -7.61 15.87
CA ARG A 8 0.09 -6.15 15.83
C ARG A 8 -1.33 -5.64 16.07
N ALA A 9 -1.44 -4.66 16.96
CA ALA A 9 -2.65 -3.90 17.22
C ALA A 9 -2.54 -2.47 16.68
N PHE A 10 -3.66 -1.95 16.20
CA PHE A 10 -3.81 -0.61 15.63
C PHE A 10 -4.95 0.13 16.30
N THR A 11 -4.75 1.44 16.52
CA THR A 11 -5.77 2.34 17.10
C THR A 11 -6.92 2.61 16.15
N ARG A 12 -6.67 2.58 14.82
CA ARG A 12 -7.69 2.87 13.79
C ARG A 12 -7.90 1.70 12.85
N LYS A 13 -9.14 1.48 12.41
CA LYS A 13 -9.52 0.40 11.49
C LYS A 13 -8.81 0.51 10.13
N HIS A 14 -8.69 1.72 9.58
CA HIS A 14 -8.02 1.91 8.28
C HIS A 14 -6.52 1.60 8.34
N ASP A 15 -5.88 1.81 9.50
CA ASP A 15 -4.47 1.46 9.69
C ASP A 15 -4.29 -0.07 9.70
N LEU A 16 -5.20 -0.79 10.39
CA LEU A 16 -5.25 -2.25 10.33
C LEU A 16 -5.49 -2.76 8.91
N GLN A 17 -6.50 -2.25 8.21
CA GLN A 17 -6.82 -2.69 6.84
C GLN A 17 -5.64 -2.49 5.89
N ARG A 18 -4.95 -1.35 5.99
CA ARG A 18 -3.74 -1.08 5.22
C ARG A 18 -2.59 -2.00 5.59
N HIS A 19 -2.46 -2.35 6.87
CA HIS A 19 -1.46 -3.30 7.34
C HIS A 19 -1.71 -4.72 6.80
N VAL A 20 -2.97 -5.18 6.78
CA VAL A 20 -3.34 -6.50 6.26
C VAL A 20 -2.92 -6.68 4.80
N ARG A 21 -2.91 -5.62 3.99
CA ARG A 21 -2.39 -5.66 2.60
C ARG A 21 -0.93 -6.12 2.49
N LEU A 22 -0.14 -5.98 3.56
CA LEU A 22 1.23 -6.49 3.61
C LEU A 22 1.28 -8.02 3.69
N HIS A 23 0.26 -8.64 4.29
CA HIS A 23 0.15 -10.09 4.38
C HIS A 23 -0.45 -10.69 3.10
N THR A 24 -1.49 -10.06 2.54
CA THR A 24 -2.15 -10.56 1.34
C THR A 24 -1.41 -10.23 0.05
N GLY A 25 -0.45 -9.29 0.10
CA GLY A 25 0.20 -8.75 -1.08
C GLY A 25 -0.71 -7.86 -1.93
N ASP A 26 -1.88 -7.47 -1.40
CA ASP A 26 -2.84 -6.62 -2.11
C ASP A 26 -2.25 -5.24 -2.42
N LYS A 27 -2.32 -4.86 -3.69
CA LYS A 27 -1.75 -3.63 -4.24
C LYS A 27 -2.80 -2.93 -5.09
N PRO A 28 -3.84 -2.33 -4.49
CA PRO A 28 -4.95 -1.76 -5.25
C PRO A 28 -4.54 -0.52 -6.06
N TYR A 29 -3.42 0.12 -5.75
CA TYR A 29 -2.99 1.36 -6.40
C TYR A 29 -1.90 1.08 -7.42
N HIS A 30 -2.21 1.24 -8.71
CA HIS A 30 -1.27 0.97 -9.80
C HIS A 30 -0.77 2.28 -10.46
N CYS A 31 0.51 2.34 -10.89
CA CYS A 31 0.94 3.37 -11.85
C CYS A 31 0.23 3.06 -13.18
N ILE A 32 -0.44 4.03 -13.79
CA ILE A 32 -1.13 3.84 -15.08
C ILE A 32 -0.13 3.80 -16.25
N VAL A 33 1.12 4.26 -16.01
CA VAL A 33 2.17 4.31 -17.02
C VAL A 33 2.98 3.01 -17.04
N CYS A 34 3.55 2.58 -15.90
CA CYS A 34 4.37 1.35 -15.82
C CYS A 34 3.67 0.14 -15.20
N SER A 35 2.38 0.25 -14.85
CA SER A 35 1.58 -0.81 -14.20
C SER A 35 2.09 -1.29 -12.84
N LYS A 36 3.10 -0.64 -12.25
CA LYS A 36 3.63 -1.00 -10.93
C LYS A 36 2.56 -0.82 -9.83
N GLY A 37 2.28 -1.90 -9.10
CA GLY A 37 1.32 -1.91 -7.99
C GLY A 37 1.92 -1.46 -6.66
N PHE A 38 1.12 -0.76 -5.86
CA PHE A 38 1.44 -0.25 -4.53
C PHE A 38 0.31 -0.57 -3.55
N ALA A 39 0.68 -0.94 -2.32
CA ALA A 39 -0.27 -1.18 -1.23
C ALA A 39 -0.89 0.14 -0.69
N ARG A 40 -0.26 1.29 -0.99
CA ARG A 40 -0.64 2.60 -0.48
C ARG A 40 -0.60 3.70 -1.54
N VAL A 41 -1.52 4.66 -1.43
CA VAL A 41 -1.66 5.78 -2.37
C VAL A 41 -0.47 6.74 -2.30
N ASP A 42 0.06 6.99 -1.10
CA ASP A 42 1.21 7.89 -0.88
C ASP A 42 2.48 7.35 -1.55
N SER A 43 2.66 6.03 -1.52
CA SER A 43 3.77 5.32 -2.14
C SER A 43 3.68 5.42 -3.66
N ARG A 44 2.49 5.24 -4.24
CA ARG A 44 2.23 5.48 -5.66
C ARG A 44 2.44 6.95 -6.02
N GLN A 45 1.98 7.90 -5.20
CA GLN A 45 2.11 9.33 -5.47
C GLN A 45 3.57 9.78 -5.45
N ARG A 46 4.38 9.25 -4.54
CA ARG A 46 5.83 9.49 -4.53
C ARG A 46 6.50 8.92 -5.78
N HIS A 47 6.08 7.74 -6.22
CA HIS A 47 6.55 7.15 -7.46
C HIS A 47 6.23 8.04 -8.68
N TYR A 48 5.02 8.61 -8.77
CA TYR A 48 4.69 9.55 -9.86
C TYR A 48 5.46 10.87 -9.79
N ARG A 49 5.73 11.39 -8.59
CA ARG A 49 6.40 12.69 -8.44
C ARG A 49 7.84 12.72 -8.95
N VAL A 50 8.45 11.56 -9.14
CA VAL A 50 9.77 11.45 -9.74
C VAL A 50 9.55 10.97 -11.17
N GLU A 51 9.70 11.87 -12.14
CA GLU A 51 9.53 11.59 -13.58
C GLU A 51 10.37 10.39 -14.07
N GLU A 52 11.46 10.05 -13.36
CA GLU A 52 12.33 8.89 -13.65
C GLU A 52 11.70 7.55 -13.23
N ASN A 53 10.79 7.54 -12.25
CA ASN A 53 10.37 6.30 -11.60
C ASN A 53 9.34 5.50 -12.42
N CYS A 54 8.67 6.12 -13.40
CA CYS A 54 7.66 5.47 -14.24
C CYS A 54 8.08 5.46 -15.74
N LYS A 55 9.37 5.69 -16.05
CA LYS A 55 10.00 5.49 -17.38
C LYS A 55 10.69 4.14 -17.50
#